data_AF-A0A6I7WC30-F1
#
_entry.id   AF-A0A6I7WC30-F1
#
_cell.length_a   1.000
_cell.length_b   1.000
_cell.length_c   1.000
_cell.angle_alpha   90.00
_cell.angle_beta   90.00
_cell.angle_gamma   90.00
#
_symmetry.space_group_name_H-M   'P 1'
#
loop_
_entity.id
_entity.type
_entity.pdbx_description
1 polymer ?
#
loop_
_entity_poly.entity_id
_entity_poly.type
_entity_poly.pdbx_seq_one_letter_code
_entity_poly.pdbx_strand_id
1 'polypeptide(L)' 'FPGVPKIETDKSVFENGDALLEEIKHFVDCIQSGNTPDVSGEAGRRALATAIEITKLLH' A
#
# COMPACT_ATOMS: atom_id res chain seq x y z
N PHE A 1 2.71 40.99 -16.05
CA PHE A 1 3.18 39.60 -16.14
C PHE A 1 3.14 38.98 -14.75
N PRO A 2 2.19 38.12 -14.37
CA PRO A 2 2.44 37.20 -13.27
C PRO A 2 3.10 35.96 -13.88
N GLY A 3 4.33 35.61 -13.50
CA GLY A 3 4.67 35.21 -12.15
C GLY A 3 4.40 33.72 -12.04
N VAL A 4 5.25 32.91 -12.67
CA VAL A 4 5.11 31.45 -12.64
C VAL A 4 5.25 31.02 -11.17
N PRO A 5 4.30 30.26 -10.60
CA PRO A 5 4.40 29.82 -9.20
C PRO A 5 5.66 28.99 -9.00
N LYS A 6 6.39 29.26 -7.91
CA LYS A 6 7.54 28.48 -7.51
C LYS A 6 7.05 27.13 -7.00
N ILE A 7 7.21 26.08 -7.80
CA ILE A 7 6.95 24.70 -7.37
C ILE A 7 8.12 24.29 -6.47
N GLU A 8 7.86 24.13 -5.18
CA GLU A 8 8.83 23.58 -4.23
C GLU A 8 8.62 22.07 -4.16
N THR A 9 9.65 21.32 -4.56
CA THR A 9 9.64 19.85 -4.53
C THR A 9 10.45 19.39 -3.33
N ASP A 10 9.78 18.81 -2.35
CA ASP A 10 10.43 18.20 -1.20
C ASP A 10 10.69 16.71 -1.47
N LYS A 11 11.86 16.21 -1.07
CA LYS A 11 12.27 14.81 -1.26
C LYS A 11 12.57 14.20 0.10
N SER A 12 11.68 13.31 0.54
CA SER A 12 11.91 12.50 1.73
C SER A 12 12.52 11.15 1.36
N VAL A 13 13.50 10.70 2.14
CA VAL A 13 14.06 9.36 2.06
C VAL A 13 13.50 8.57 3.23
N PHE A 14 12.80 7.48 2.93
CA PHE A 14 12.30 6.54 3.94
C PHE A 14 13.32 5.42 4.15
N GLU A 15 13.34 4.84 5.35
CA GLU A 15 14.21 3.71 5.66
C GLU A 15 13.90 2.52 4.74
N ASN A 16 14.95 1.91 4.20
CA ASN A 16 14.86 0.66 3.44
C ASN A 16 14.74 -0.50 4.45
N GLY A 17 13.56 -0.66 5.03
CA GLY A 17 13.20 -1.86 5.77
C GLY A 17 12.93 -3.02 4.81
N ASP A 18 13.18 -4.25 5.26
CA ASP A 18 12.71 -5.44 4.55
C ASP A 18 11.18 -5.54 4.74
N ALA A 19 10.44 -4.95 3.81
CA ALA A 19 8.99 -4.88 3.88
C ALA A 19 8.34 -6.27 3.97
N LEU A 20 8.95 -7.30 3.36
CA LEU A 20 8.42 -8.66 3.42
C LEU A 20 8.60 -9.26 4.81
N LEU A 21 9.78 -9.08 5.43
CA LEU A 21 10.02 -9.54 6.79
C LEU A 21 9.07 -8.88 7.80
N GLU A 22 8.85 -7.57 7.67
CA GLU A 22 7.92 -6.84 8.55
C GLU A 22 6.47 -7.29 8.36
N GLU A 23 6.04 -7.58 7.13
CA GLU A 23 4.70 -8.11 6.85
C GLU A 23 4.51 -9.52 7.47
N ILE A 24 5.53 -10.38 7.42
CA ILE A 24 5.48 -11.71 8.06
C ILE A 24 5.37 -11.60 9.58
N LYS A 25 6.17 -10.73 10.22
CA LYS A 25 6.11 -10.50 11.66
C LYS A 25 4.71 -10.01 12.06
N HIS A 26 4.21 -9.01 11.36
CA HIS A 26 2.89 -8.45 11.60
C HIS A 26 1.76 -9.49 11.43
N PHE A 27 1.85 -10.37 10.42
CA PHE A 27 0.90 -11.46 10.24
C PHE A 27 0.88 -12.43 11.43
N VAL A 28 2.06 -12.86 11.90
CA VAL A 28 2.18 -13.76 13.05
C VAL A 28 1.67 -13.08 14.33
N ASP A 29 2.00 -11.81 14.54
CA ASP A 29 1.55 -11.05 15.70
C ASP A 29 0.03 -10.92 15.73
N CYS A 30 -0.62 -10.69 14.58
CA CYS A 30 -2.08 -10.65 14.48
C CYS A 30 -2.72 -12.00 14.87
N ILE A 31 -2.13 -13.12 14.46
CA ILE A 31 -2.60 -14.46 14.86
C ILE A 31 -2.50 -14.64 16.37
N GLN A 32 -1.38 -14.23 16.97
CA GLN A 32 -1.14 -14.41 18.41
C GLN A 32 -2.02 -13.50 19.28
N SER A 33 -2.25 -12.26 18.83
CA SER A 33 -3.01 -11.24 19.57
C SER A 33 -4.51 -11.24 19.27
N GLY A 34 -4.94 -11.94 18.22
CA GLY A 34 -6.33 -11.86 17.73
C GLY A 34 -6.65 -10.52 17.04
N ASN A 35 -5.63 -9.74 16.70
CA ASN A 35 -5.80 -8.48 15.98
C ASN A 35 -6.13 -8.72 14.51
N THR A 36 -6.79 -7.74 13.89
CA THR A 36 -7.06 -7.77 12.45
C THR A 36 -5.82 -7.28 11.70
N PRO A 37 -5.29 -8.04 10.72
CA PRO A 37 -4.17 -7.57 9.92
C PRO A 37 -4.58 -6.37 9.05
N ASP A 38 -3.67 -5.43 8.86
CA ASP A 38 -3.77 -4.30 7.93
C ASP A 38 -4.35 -4.67 6.57
N VAL A 39 -3.98 -5.84 6.05
CA VAL A 39 -4.58 -6.42 4.84
C VAL A 39 -5.35 -7.69 5.22
N SER A 40 -6.66 -7.54 5.44
CA SER A 40 -7.56 -8.68 5.61
C SER A 40 -7.81 -9.44 4.30
N GLY A 41 -8.33 -10.66 4.41
CA GLY A 41 -8.77 -11.44 3.24
C GLY A 41 -9.86 -10.74 2.42
N GLU A 42 -10.78 -9.98 3.05
CA GLU A 42 -11.76 -9.21 2.29
C GLU A 42 -11.15 -8.00 1.59
N ALA A 43 -10.15 -7.35 2.22
CA ALA A 43 -9.41 -6.27 1.58
C ALA A 43 -8.68 -6.80 0.33
N GLY A 44 -7.98 -7.93 0.44
CA GLY A 44 -7.34 -8.60 -0.69
C GLY A 44 -8.33 -8.97 -1.80
N ARG A 45 -9.51 -9.50 -1.45
CA ARG A 45 -10.56 -9.82 -2.44
C ARG A 45 -11.05 -8.58 -3.19
N ARG A 46 -11.27 -7.45 -2.50
CA ARG A 46 -11.69 -6.18 -3.13
C ARG A 46 -10.61 -5.61 -4.03
N ALA A 47 -9.36 -5.64 -3.60
CA ALA A 47 -8.22 -5.21 -4.41
C ALA A 47 -8.13 -6.05 -5.69
N LEU A 48 -8.23 -7.38 -5.57
CA LEU A 48 -8.20 -8.29 -6.71
C LEU A 48 -9.35 -8.04 -7.69
N ALA A 49 -10.58 -7.86 -7.20
CA ALA A 49 -11.72 -7.55 -8.05
C ALA A 49 -11.49 -6.26 -8.84
N THR A 50 -10.95 -5.22 -8.19
CA THR A 50 -10.62 -3.95 -8.84
C THR A 50 -9.54 -4.13 -9.91
N ALA A 51 -8.48 -4.90 -9.62
CA ALA A 51 -7.42 -5.19 -10.58
C ALA A 51 -7.97 -5.91 -11.82
N ILE A 52 -8.88 -6.88 -11.64
CA ILE A 52 -9.55 -7.58 -12.74
C ILE A 52 -10.36 -6.59 -13.61
N GLU A 53 -11.12 -5.68 -13.00
CA GLU A 53 -11.88 -4.68 -13.76
C GLU A 53 -10.98 -3.74 -14.56
N ILE A 54 -9.86 -3.28 -13.99
CA ILE A 54 -8.88 -2.47 -14.71
C ILE A 54 -8.30 -3.27 -15.89
N THR A 55 -7.93 -4.53 -15.68
CA THR A 55 -7.40 -5.39 -16.74
C THR A 55 -8.38 -5.59 -17.89
N LYS A 56 -9.70 -5.64 -17.62
CA LYS A 56 -10.74 -5.73 -18.66
C LYS A 56 -10.83 -4.48 -19.55
N LEU A 57 -10.45 -3.31 -19.05
CA LEU A 57 -10.49 -2.05 -19.81
C LEU A 57 -9.27 -1.85 -20.73
N LEU A 58 -8.23 -2.68 -20.55
CA LEU A 58 -6.98 -2.61 -21.32
C LEU A 58 -6.94 -3.60 -22.49
N HIS A 59 -7.99 -4.41 -22.67
CA HIS A 59 -8.18 -5.37 -23.76
C HIS A 59 -9.41 -5.01 -24.58
#